data_AF-A0A379FMP7-F1
#
_entry.id   AF-A0A379FMP7-F1
#
_cell.length_a   1.000
_cell.length_b   1.000
_cell.length_c   1.000
_cell.angle_alpha   90.00
_cell.angle_beta   90.00
_cell.angle_gamma   90.00
#
_symmetry.space_group_name_H-M   'P 1'
#
loop_
_entity.id
_entity.type
_entity.pdbx_description
1 polymer ?
#
loop_
_entity_poly.entity_id
_entity_poly.type
_entity_poly.pdbx_seq_one_letter_code
_entity_poly.pdbx_strand_id
1 'polypeptide(L)'
;MMRSESKEIYGVDVLGIISMLKEIRRWWVIRGLRDYWKKDRYFLVTCRKFKHLNHHIDSFNVQQRYEFVSKFAKHHQQRGVI
;
A
#
# COMPACT_ATOMS: atom_id res chain seq x y z
N MET A 1 9.80 -17.76 40.43
CA MET A 1 8.90 -16.66 39.99
C MET A 1 9.68 -15.82 38.99
N MET A 2 9.52 -16.10 37.69
CA MET A 2 10.34 -15.50 36.62
C MET A 2 9.72 -14.14 36.28
N ARG A 3 10.27 -13.04 36.83
CA ARG A 3 9.80 -11.68 36.51
C ARG A 3 10.13 -11.38 35.05
N SER A 4 9.10 -11.13 34.25
CA SER A 4 9.24 -10.68 32.87
C SER A 4 9.69 -9.20 32.87
N GLU A 5 10.96 -8.94 33.10
CA GLU A 5 11.54 -7.57 33.09
C GLU A 5 11.85 -7.04 31.69
N SER A 6 11.25 -7.60 30.63
CA SER A 6 11.64 -7.27 29.24
C SER A 6 10.64 -6.43 28.43
N LYS A 7 9.69 -5.73 29.06
CA LYS A 7 8.68 -4.94 28.31
C LYS A 7 8.91 -3.42 28.31
N GLU A 8 9.66 -2.89 29.26
CA GLU A 8 10.02 -1.48 29.31
C GLU A 8 11.54 -1.31 29.30
N ILE A 9 12.05 -0.57 28.31
CA ILE A 9 13.46 -0.17 28.25
C ILE A 9 13.48 1.32 28.55
N TYR A 10 14.17 1.75 29.62
CA TYR A 10 14.19 3.15 30.07
C TYR A 10 12.79 3.77 30.32
N GLY A 11 11.83 2.98 30.80
CA GLY A 11 10.45 3.46 31.05
C GLY A 11 9.59 3.64 29.79
N VAL A 12 10.07 3.15 28.64
CA VAL A 12 9.35 3.19 27.37
C VAL A 12 8.79 1.80 27.07
N ASP A 13 7.48 1.72 26.83
CA ASP A 13 6.83 0.52 26.32
C ASP A 13 7.26 0.23 24.88
N VAL A 14 8.23 -0.68 24.76
CA VAL A 14 8.83 -1.07 23.48
C VAL A 14 7.79 -1.71 22.57
N LEU A 15 6.82 -2.45 23.13
CA LEU A 15 5.78 -3.12 22.36
C LEU A 15 4.78 -2.10 21.78
N GLY A 16 4.45 -1.06 22.55
CA GLY A 16 3.66 0.09 22.10
C GLY A 16 4.30 0.79 20.90
N ILE A 17 5.61 1.09 20.96
CA ILE A 17 6.34 1.71 19.85
C ILE A 17 6.35 0.81 18.61
N ILE A 18 6.66 -0.48 18.77
CA ILE A 18 6.66 -1.44 17.66
C ILE A 18 5.28 -1.48 16.99
N SER A 19 4.20 -1.46 17.78
CA SER A 19 2.82 -1.47 17.29
C SER A 19 2.49 -0.17 16.53
N MET A 20 2.88 0.98 17.06
CA MET A 20 2.73 2.27 16.35
C MET A 20 3.48 2.29 15.02
N LEU A 21 4.73 1.80 14.98
CA LEU A 21 5.52 1.71 13.75
C LEU A 21 4.87 0.77 12.71
N LYS A 22 4.27 -0.33 13.16
CA LYS A 22 3.51 -1.24 12.28
C LYS A 22 2.30 -0.54 11.67
N GLU A 23 1.52 0.20 12.46
CA GLU A 23 0.36 0.96 11.97
C GLU A 23 0.77 2.07 10.99
N ILE A 24 1.83 2.83 11.30
CA ILE A 24 2.38 3.83 10.38
C ILE A 24 2.77 3.17 9.05
N ARG A 25 3.51 2.05 9.11
CA ARG A 25 3.92 1.30 7.91
C ARG A 25 2.71 0.83 7.11
N ARG A 26 1.68 0.29 7.76
CA ARG A 26 0.42 -0.13 7.12
C ARG A 26 -0.25 1.05 6.40
N TRP A 27 -0.32 2.19 7.07
CA TRP A 27 -0.91 3.41 6.51
C TRP A 27 -0.15 3.91 5.27
N TRP A 28 1.19 3.89 5.30
CA TRP A 28 2.01 4.22 4.13
C TRP A 28 1.73 3.32 2.94
N VAL A 29 1.57 2.02 3.16
CA VAL A 29 1.26 1.09 2.07
C VAL A 29 -0.13 1.36 1.50
N ILE A 30 -1.16 1.53 2.33
CA ILE A 30 -2.52 1.86 1.87
C ILE A 30 -2.51 3.16 1.05
N ARG A 31 -1.76 4.17 1.52
CA ARG A 31 -1.59 5.44 0.81
C ARG A 31 -0.92 5.23 -0.55
N GLY A 32 0.13 4.42 -0.61
CA GLY A 32 0.81 4.06 -1.86
C GLY A 32 -0.12 3.35 -2.85
N LEU A 33 -0.89 2.36 -2.40
CA LEU A 33 -1.88 1.65 -3.23
C LEU A 33 -2.94 2.61 -3.80
N ARG A 34 -3.42 3.56 -2.97
CA ARG A 34 -4.36 4.60 -3.41
C ARG A 34 -3.74 5.54 -4.45
N ASP A 35 -2.46 5.88 -4.31
CA ASP A 35 -1.76 6.72 -5.28
C ASP A 35 -1.52 6.00 -6.60
N TYR A 36 -1.21 4.70 -6.60
CA TYR A 36 -1.20 3.90 -7.84
C TYR A 36 -2.55 3.94 -8.56
N TRP A 37 -3.64 3.70 -7.82
CA TRP A 37 -4.98 3.77 -8.38
C TRP A 37 -5.30 5.13 -9.04
N LYS A 38 -4.86 6.24 -8.42
CA LYS A 38 -5.02 7.59 -8.97
C LYS A 38 -4.15 7.82 -10.20
N LYS A 39 -2.88 7.38 -10.17
CA LYS A 39 -1.95 7.51 -11.31
C LYS A 39 -2.50 6.79 -12.54
N ASP A 40 -3.04 5.60 -12.40
CA ASP A 40 -3.64 4.88 -13.53
C ASP A 40 -4.81 5.64 -14.16
N ARG A 41 -5.63 6.34 -13.34
CA ARG A 41 -6.69 7.22 -13.87
C ARG A 41 -6.10 8.42 -14.61
N TYR A 42 -5.03 9.01 -14.09
CA TYR A 42 -4.32 10.11 -14.74
C TYR A 42 -3.75 9.67 -16.10
N PHE A 43 -3.14 8.49 -16.18
CA PHE A 43 -2.65 7.92 -17.44
C PHE A 43 -3.78 7.63 -18.41
N LEU A 44 -4.91 7.08 -17.96
CA LEU A 44 -6.10 6.87 -18.80
C LEU A 44 -6.59 8.18 -19.44
N VAL A 45 -6.68 9.27 -18.64
CA VAL A 45 -7.07 10.60 -19.16
C VAL A 45 -6.04 11.10 -20.18
N THR A 46 -4.76 10.87 -19.93
CA THR A 46 -3.65 11.24 -20.83
C THR A 46 -3.75 10.45 -22.15
N CYS A 47 -3.94 9.14 -22.10
CA CYS A 47 -4.12 8.30 -23.29
C CYS A 47 -5.32 8.74 -24.13
N ARG A 48 -6.44 9.12 -23.49
CA ARG A 48 -7.61 9.67 -24.19
C ARG A 48 -7.36 11.01 -24.86
N LYS A 49 -6.45 11.82 -24.30
CA LYS A 49 -6.10 13.14 -24.85
C LYS A 49 -5.23 13.03 -26.11
N PHE A 50 -4.37 12.01 -26.20
CA PHE A 50 -3.41 11.84 -27.28
C PHE A 50 -3.77 10.65 -28.15
N LYS A 51 -4.31 10.89 -29.37
CA LYS A 51 -4.81 9.84 -30.28
C LYS A 51 -3.83 8.69 -30.55
N HIS A 52 -2.53 8.96 -30.61
CA HIS A 52 -1.51 7.92 -30.83
C HIS A 52 -1.38 6.94 -29.65
N LEU A 53 -1.86 7.30 -28.46
CA LEU A 53 -1.88 6.48 -27.26
C LEU A 53 -3.21 5.74 -27.04
N ASN A 54 -4.18 5.87 -27.96
CA ASN A 54 -5.51 5.25 -27.79
C ASN A 54 -5.43 3.72 -27.62
N HIS A 55 -4.47 3.06 -28.28
CA HIS A 55 -4.28 1.62 -28.16
C HIS A 55 -3.87 1.15 -26.74
N HIS A 56 -3.44 2.07 -25.88
CA HIS A 56 -3.14 1.78 -24.48
C HIS A 56 -4.35 1.96 -23.54
N ILE A 57 -5.47 2.50 -24.01
CA ILE A 57 -6.65 2.76 -23.17
C ILE A 57 -7.19 1.47 -22.56
N ASP A 58 -7.20 0.39 -23.33
CA ASP A 58 -7.70 -0.91 -22.89
C ASP A 58 -6.88 -1.48 -21.74
N SER A 59 -5.59 -1.12 -21.65
CA SER A 59 -4.70 -1.47 -20.54
C SER A 59 -5.08 -0.79 -19.21
N PHE A 60 -5.89 0.28 -19.27
CA PHE A 60 -6.35 1.04 -18.10
C PHE A 60 -7.83 0.84 -17.80
N ASN A 61 -8.42 -0.26 -18.31
CA ASN A 61 -9.78 -0.62 -17.91
C ASN A 61 -9.85 -0.88 -16.38
N VAL A 62 -11.05 -0.75 -15.83
CA VAL A 62 -11.27 -0.82 -14.37
C VAL A 62 -10.83 -2.17 -13.80
N GLN A 63 -11.08 -3.27 -14.52
CA GLN A 63 -10.71 -4.60 -14.09
C GLN A 63 -9.19 -4.78 -14.01
N GLN A 64 -8.45 -4.40 -15.05
CA GLN A 64 -6.99 -4.51 -15.07
C GLN A 64 -6.35 -3.64 -13.98
N ARG A 65 -6.86 -2.43 -13.76
CA ARG A 65 -6.41 -1.56 -12.67
C ARG A 65 -6.68 -2.19 -11.30
N TYR A 66 -7.84 -2.82 -11.14
CA TYR A 66 -8.18 -3.51 -9.90
C TYR A 66 -7.28 -4.72 -9.67
N GLU A 67 -7.04 -5.54 -10.70
CA GLU A 67 -6.14 -6.69 -10.63
C GLU A 67 -4.70 -6.27 -10.31
N PHE A 68 -4.23 -5.18 -10.92
CA PHE A 68 -2.90 -4.62 -10.66
C PHE A 68 -2.77 -4.22 -9.18
N VAL A 69 -3.64 -3.34 -8.67
CA VAL A 69 -3.61 -2.90 -7.26
C VAL A 69 -3.79 -4.10 -6.31
N SER A 70 -4.66 -5.05 -6.66
CA SER A 70 -4.89 -6.27 -5.88
C SER A 70 -3.64 -7.15 -5.78
N LYS A 71 -2.82 -7.25 -6.84
CA LYS A 71 -1.55 -7.99 -6.80
C LYS A 71 -0.57 -7.36 -5.81
N PHE A 72 -0.43 -6.03 -5.82
CA PHE A 72 0.42 -5.33 -4.83
C PHE A 72 -0.13 -5.47 -3.41
N ALA A 73 -1.45 -5.31 -3.23
CA ALA A 73 -2.09 -5.50 -1.93
C ALA A 73 -1.83 -6.90 -1.36
N LYS A 74 -2.00 -7.96 -2.18
CA LYS A 74 -1.68 -9.34 -1.80
C LYS A 74 -0.22 -9.51 -1.40
N HIS A 75 0.72 -8.91 -2.14
CA HIS A 75 2.14 -8.95 -1.78
C HIS A 75 2.41 -8.30 -0.41
N HIS A 76 1.75 -7.19 -0.10
CA HIS A 76 1.86 -6.55 1.21
C HIS A 76 1.21 -7.35 2.34
N GLN A 77 0.08 -8.00 2.07
CA GLN A 77 -0.60 -8.89 3.01
C GLN A 77 0.25 -10.12 3.35
N GLN A 78 0.88 -10.75 2.35
CA GLN A 78 1.80 -11.88 2.56
C GLN A 78 3.01 -11.52 3.44
N ARG A 79 3.42 -10.24 3.42
CA ARG A 79 4.51 -9.73 4.26
C ARG A 79 4.05 -9.27 5.65
N GLY A 80 2.77 -9.47 5.99
CA GLY A 80 2.18 -9.06 7.27
C GLY A 80 2.15 -7.55 7.48
N VAL A 81 2.15 -6.76 6.39
CA VAL A 81 2.14 -5.29 6.45
C VAL A 81 0.71 -4.74 6.42
N ILE A 82 -0.21 -5.43 5.75
CA ILE A 82 -1.64 -5.07 5.67
C ILE A 82 -2.50 -6.24 6.15
#